data_AF-A0A7X7GQG9-F1
#
_entry.id   AF-A0A7X7GQG9-F1
#
_cell.length_a   1.000
_cell.length_b   1.000
_cell.length_c   1.000
_cell.angle_alpha   90.00
_cell.angle_beta   90.00
_cell.angle_gamma   90.00
#
_symmetry.space_group_name_H-M   'P 1'
#
loop_
_entity.id
_entity.type
_entity.pdbx_description
1 polymer ?
#
loop_
_entity_poly.entity_id
_entity_poly.type
_entity_poly.pdbx_seq_one_letter_code
_entity_poly.pdbx_strand_id
1 'polypeptide(L)'
;MHRAIGLAFLLLAAPSVGGCARVERARQCQELAEKVNPRLEEVGRLAAGSQVPAALRAIAGEYDAIADELGPLEFQSRALARAVKDYGLKLREIAAEARRAATARENEDRSQHSAARREVRQRAGQLEAAQRRLLAACQ
;
A
#
# COMPACT_ATOMS: atom_id res chain seq x y z
N MET A 1 -3.81 21.81 -1.74
CA MET A 1 -4.57 21.25 -2.88
C MET A 1 -4.60 19.73 -2.71
N HIS A 2 -5.61 19.20 -2.04
CA HIS A 2 -5.75 17.76 -1.80
C HIS A 2 -6.65 17.20 -2.90
N ARG A 3 -6.06 16.54 -3.90
CA ARG A 3 -6.83 15.78 -4.88
C ARG A 3 -7.25 14.47 -4.21
N ALA A 4 -8.55 14.33 -4.01
CA ALA A 4 -9.20 13.10 -3.64
C ALA A 4 -8.70 11.97 -4.55
N ILE A 5 -8.02 10.98 -3.97
CA ILE A 5 -7.63 9.75 -4.65
C ILE A 5 -8.87 8.85 -4.61
N GLY A 6 -9.88 9.22 -5.38
CA GLY A 6 -11.01 8.35 -5.68
C GLY A 6 -10.66 7.54 -6.92
N LEU A 7 -10.11 6.34 -6.74
CA LEU A 7 -9.77 5.44 -7.84
C LEU A 7 -10.81 4.31 -7.90
N ALA A 8 -11.88 4.58 -8.65
CA ALA A 8 -12.91 3.63 -8.97
C ALA A 8 -12.37 2.54 -9.91
N PHE A 9 -12.37 1.29 -9.45
CA PHE A 9 -12.17 0.11 -10.29
C PHE A 9 -13.42 -0.09 -11.16
N LEU A 10 -13.35 0.37 -12.41
CA LEU A 10 -14.43 0.17 -13.39
C LEU A 10 -14.34 -1.25 -13.98
N LEU A 11 -15.28 -2.08 -13.53
CA LEU A 11 -15.68 -3.36 -14.14
C LEU A 11 -16.30 -3.12 -15.51
N LEU A 12 -15.88 -3.86 -16.54
CA LEU A 12 -16.78 -4.49 -17.54
C LEU A 12 -16.03 -5.27 -18.65
N ALA A 13 -16.40 -6.55 -18.79
CA ALA A 13 -16.81 -7.26 -20.01
C ALA A 13 -16.21 -8.67 -20.17
N ALA A 14 -17.09 -9.67 -20.26
CA ALA A 14 -16.87 -11.07 -20.66
C ALA A 14 -17.71 -11.35 -21.94
N PRO A 15 -17.61 -12.50 -22.66
CA PRO A 15 -16.86 -13.75 -22.41
C PRO A 15 -16.00 -14.21 -23.63
N SER A 16 -15.11 -15.22 -23.54
CA SER A 16 -15.35 -16.57 -24.09
C SER A 16 -14.16 -17.53 -23.82
N VAL A 17 -14.44 -18.76 -23.38
CA VAL A 17 -13.65 -20.03 -23.34
C VAL A 17 -12.25 -20.07 -22.68
N GLY A 18 -11.66 -18.94 -22.28
CA GLY A 18 -10.52 -18.87 -21.34
C GLY A 18 -10.90 -18.43 -19.92
N GLY A 19 -12.19 -18.58 -19.57
CA GLY A 19 -12.88 -17.75 -18.57
C GLY A 19 -12.54 -17.99 -17.11
N CYS A 20 -12.24 -19.22 -16.69
CA CYS A 20 -12.05 -19.52 -15.26
C CYS A 20 -10.83 -18.81 -14.66
N ALA A 21 -9.70 -18.80 -15.37
CA ALA A 21 -8.48 -18.14 -14.89
C ALA A 21 -8.63 -16.60 -14.81
N ARG A 22 -9.42 -16.00 -15.72
CA ARG A 22 -9.68 -14.56 -15.70
C ARG A 22 -10.65 -14.18 -14.59
N VAL A 23 -11.72 -14.94 -14.41
CA VAL A 23 -12.70 -14.74 -13.34
C VAL A 23 -12.04 -14.90 -11.97
N GLU A 24 -11.21 -15.94 -11.82
CA GLU A 24 -10.49 -16.17 -10.57
C GLU A 24 -9.46 -15.08 -10.28
N ARG A 25 -8.73 -14.61 -11.30
CA ARG A 25 -7.85 -13.43 -11.14
C ARG A 25 -8.63 -12.20 -10.71
N ALA A 26 -9.78 -11.93 -11.32
CA ALA A 26 -10.63 -10.81 -10.94
C ALA A 26 -11.10 -10.93 -9.48
N ARG A 27 -11.49 -12.14 -9.05
CA ARG A 27 -11.83 -12.44 -7.65
C ARG A 27 -10.66 -12.18 -6.71
N GLN A 28 -9.47 -12.68 -7.03
CA GLN A 28 -8.25 -12.48 -6.23
C GLN A 28 -7.87 -10.99 -6.13
N CYS A 29 -8.04 -10.22 -7.21
CA CYS A 29 -7.79 -8.79 -7.22
C CYS A 29 -8.85 -7.98 -6.47
N GLN A 30 -10.10 -8.43 -6.48
CA GLN A 30 -11.13 -7.85 -5.64
C GLN A 30 -10.84 -8.10 -4.15
N GLU A 31 -10.49 -9.32 -3.78
CA GLU A 31 -10.11 -9.68 -2.40
C GLU A 31 -8.91 -8.86 -1.91
N LEU A 32 -7.91 -8.65 -2.77
CA LEU A 32 -6.80 -7.73 -2.52
C LEU A 32 -7.27 -6.31 -2.23
N ALA A 33 -8.16 -5.76 -3.07
CA ALA A 33 -8.66 -4.40 -2.92
C ALA A 33 -9.46 -4.21 -1.63
N GLU A 34 -10.28 -5.20 -1.25
CA GLU A 34 -11.08 -5.18 -0.02
C GLU A 34 -10.19 -5.14 1.24
N LYS A 35 -9.01 -5.77 1.21
CA LYS A 35 -8.03 -5.73 2.30
C LYS A 35 -7.22 -4.43 2.32
N VAL A 36 -6.79 -3.97 1.14
CA VAL A 36 -5.86 -2.83 1.03
C VAL A 36 -6.56 -1.48 1.15
N ASN A 37 -7.71 -1.29 0.50
CA ASN A 37 -8.32 0.03 0.35
C ASN A 37 -8.72 0.68 1.69
N PRO A 38 -9.42 -0.01 2.62
CA PRO A 38 -9.83 0.61 3.89
C PRO A 38 -8.62 1.07 4.73
N ARG A 39 -7.54 0.29 4.69
CA ARG A 39 -6.28 0.60 5.37
C ARG A 39 -5.58 1.82 4.77
N LEU A 40 -5.59 1.94 3.43
CA LEU A 40 -5.03 3.12 2.75
C LEU A 40 -5.87 4.38 2.99
N GLU A 41 -7.19 4.26 3.10
CA GLU A 41 -8.06 5.36 3.51
C GLU A 41 -7.72 5.83 4.93
N GLU A 42 -7.50 4.88 5.85
CA GLU A 42 -7.05 5.16 7.21
C GLU A 42 -5.69 5.85 7.24
N VAL A 43 -4.71 5.38 6.46
CA VAL A 43 -3.41 6.07 6.28
C VAL A 43 -3.62 7.50 5.79
N GLY A 44 -4.52 7.72 4.83
CA GLY A 44 -4.88 9.04 4.32
C GLY A 44 -5.43 9.95 5.42
N ARG A 45 -6.29 9.42 6.29
CA ARG A 45 -6.84 10.13 7.45
C ARG A 45 -5.75 10.47 8.47
N LEU A 46 -4.87 9.52 8.79
CA LEU A 46 -3.77 9.70 9.73
C LEU A 46 -2.69 10.66 9.22
N ALA A 47 -2.50 10.75 7.90
CA ALA A 47 -1.49 11.60 7.28
C ALA A 47 -1.68 13.09 7.61
N ALA A 48 -2.92 13.53 7.87
CA ALA A 48 -3.21 14.89 8.34
C ALA A 48 -2.50 15.21 9.68
N GLY A 49 -2.30 14.20 10.53
CA GLY A 49 -1.62 14.29 11.83
C GLY A 49 -0.13 13.92 11.79
N SER A 50 0.47 13.68 10.62
CA SER A 50 1.83 13.14 10.45
C SER A 50 3.00 13.98 11.01
N GLN A 51 2.70 15.10 11.66
CA GLN A 51 3.66 15.92 12.42
C GLN A 51 3.86 15.42 13.86
N VAL A 52 2.96 14.57 14.36
CA VAL A 52 2.98 14.00 15.71
C VAL A 52 3.54 12.56 15.67
N PRO A 53 4.44 12.16 16.59
CA PRO A 53 5.01 10.82 16.62
C PRO A 53 3.96 9.69 16.62
N ALA A 54 2.87 9.87 17.38
CA ALA A 54 1.79 8.89 17.47
C ALA A 54 1.13 8.61 16.11
N ALA A 55 0.88 9.65 15.30
CA ALA A 55 0.31 9.49 13.96
C ALA A 55 1.27 8.75 13.02
N LEU A 56 2.58 9.04 13.10
CA LEU A 56 3.59 8.34 12.31
C LEU A 56 3.69 6.85 12.67
N ARG A 57 3.55 6.52 13.96
CA ARG A 57 3.46 5.11 14.40
C ARG A 57 2.20 4.42 13.91
N ALA A 58 1.05 5.10 13.98
CA ALA A 58 -0.21 4.57 13.47
C ALA A 58 -0.13 4.28 11.98
N ILE A 59 0.42 5.21 11.18
CA ILE A 59 0.66 5.00 9.75
C ILE A 59 1.57 3.79 9.50
N ALA A 60 2.64 3.64 10.28
CA ALA A 60 3.51 2.47 10.18
C ALA A 60 2.77 1.16 10.49
N GLY A 61 1.89 1.19 11.51
CA GLY A 61 1.04 0.06 11.87
C GLY A 61 0.10 -0.35 10.74
N GLU A 62 -0.57 0.60 10.09
CA GLU A 62 -1.47 0.30 8.97
C GLU A 62 -0.71 -0.30 7.78
N TYR A 63 0.49 0.22 7.44
CA TYR A 63 1.29 -0.35 6.36
C TYR A 63 1.76 -1.78 6.65
N ASP A 64 2.18 -2.06 7.88
CA ASP A 64 2.53 -3.44 8.27
C ASP A 64 1.31 -4.35 8.28
N ALA A 65 0.16 -3.88 8.77
CA ALA A 65 -1.08 -4.65 8.75
C ALA A 65 -1.49 -5.04 7.33
N ILE A 66 -1.39 -4.11 6.36
CA ILE A 66 -1.59 -4.45 4.94
C ILE A 66 -0.59 -5.53 4.52
N ALA A 67 0.70 -5.34 4.79
CA ALA A 67 1.73 -6.29 4.37
C ALA A 67 1.56 -7.69 4.99
N ASP A 68 1.02 -7.77 6.20
CA ASP A 68 0.70 -9.01 6.91
C ASP A 68 -0.56 -9.67 6.35
N GLU A 69 -1.60 -8.89 5.99
CA GLU A 69 -2.81 -9.42 5.34
C GLU A 69 -2.53 -9.95 3.92
N LEU A 70 -1.53 -9.39 3.23
CA LEU A 70 -1.10 -9.84 1.90
C LEU A 70 -0.25 -11.11 1.92
N GLY A 71 0.51 -11.34 2.99
CA GLY A 71 1.50 -12.42 3.07
C GLY A 71 0.95 -13.84 2.87
N PRO A 72 -0.18 -14.21 3.51
CA PRO A 72 -0.82 -15.52 3.38
C PRO A 72 -1.58 -15.75 2.07
N LEU A 73 -1.74 -14.73 1.22
CA LEU A 73 -2.55 -14.85 0.01
C LEU A 73 -1.81 -15.64 -1.06
N GLU A 74 -2.44 -16.70 -1.53
CA GLU A 74 -1.94 -17.53 -2.62
C GLU A 74 -2.55 -17.10 -3.95
N PHE A 75 -1.70 -16.89 -4.96
CA PHE A 75 -2.13 -16.41 -6.28
C PHE A 75 -1.81 -17.44 -7.36
N GLN A 76 -2.78 -17.72 -8.23
CA GLN A 76 -2.57 -18.65 -9.34
C GLN A 76 -1.63 -18.07 -10.40
N SER A 77 -1.64 -16.74 -10.54
CA SER A 77 -0.75 -16.02 -11.44
C SER A 77 0.58 -15.72 -10.77
N ARG A 78 1.68 -16.26 -11.33
CA ARG A 78 3.05 -15.91 -10.90
C ARG A 78 3.34 -14.41 -10.98
N ALA A 79 2.79 -13.71 -11.97
CA ALA A 79 2.95 -12.27 -12.12
C ALA A 79 2.22 -11.51 -10.99
N LEU A 80 1.01 -11.94 -10.63
CA LEU A 80 0.24 -11.35 -9.54
C LEU A 80 0.91 -11.62 -8.19
N ALA A 81 1.32 -12.88 -7.93
CA ALA A 81 2.07 -13.25 -6.72
C ALA A 81 3.31 -12.37 -6.53
N ARG A 82 4.08 -12.16 -7.60
CA ARG A 82 5.27 -11.30 -7.55
C ARG A 82 4.90 -9.84 -7.29
N ALA A 83 3.89 -9.30 -7.98
CA ALA A 83 3.47 -7.92 -7.79
C ALA A 83 2.96 -7.66 -6.35
N VAL A 84 2.19 -8.59 -5.78
CA VAL A 84 1.72 -8.52 -4.39
C VAL A 84 2.87 -8.60 -3.41
N LYS A 85 3.83 -9.51 -3.63
CA LYS A 85 5.04 -9.60 -2.79
C LYS A 85 5.87 -8.31 -2.83
N ASP A 86 6.13 -7.78 -4.03
CA ASP A 86 6.88 -6.54 -4.19
C ASP A 86 6.15 -5.35 -3.54
N TYR A 87 4.82 -5.30 -3.65
CA TYR A 87 3.99 -4.30 -2.97
C TYR A 87 4.07 -4.43 -1.44
N GLY A 88 3.95 -5.65 -0.91
CA GLY A 88 4.12 -5.96 0.52
C GLY A 88 5.48 -5.54 1.08
N LEU A 89 6.56 -5.78 0.34
CA LEU A 89 7.91 -5.34 0.75
C LEU A 89 8.00 -3.81 0.84
N LYS A 90 7.42 -3.09 -0.13
CA LYS A 90 7.43 -1.62 -0.13
C LYS A 90 6.63 -1.03 1.02
N LEU A 91 5.51 -1.65 1.40
CA LEU A 91 4.74 -1.26 2.58
C LEU A 91 5.59 -1.36 3.86
N ARG A 92 6.31 -2.48 4.05
CA ARG A 92 7.20 -2.67 5.22
C ARG A 92 8.36 -1.67 5.25
N GLU A 93 8.95 -1.36 4.09
CA GLU A 93 9.98 -0.32 3.99
C GLU A 93 9.44 1.05 4.46
N ILE A 94 8.23 1.43 4.03
CA ILE A 94 7.60 2.68 4.45
C ILE A 94 7.28 2.65 5.94
N ALA A 95 6.76 1.55 6.46
CA ALA A 95 6.48 1.40 7.89
C ALA A 95 7.74 1.60 8.74
N ALA A 96 8.88 1.01 8.31
CA ALA A 96 10.16 1.21 8.99
C ALA A 96 10.62 2.67 8.97
N GLU A 97 10.50 3.37 7.84
CA GLU A 97 10.82 4.81 7.76
C GLU A 97 9.88 5.68 8.61
N ALA A 98 8.59 5.36 8.65
CA ALA A 98 7.62 6.08 9.47
C ALA A 98 7.93 5.92 10.97
N ARG A 99 8.33 4.73 11.41
CA ARG A 99 8.81 4.50 12.80
C ARG A 99 10.09 5.28 13.11
N ARG A 100 11.04 5.32 12.18
CA ARG A 100 12.26 6.14 12.33
C ARG A 100 11.91 7.63 12.45
N ALA A 101 11.00 8.12 11.61
CA ALA A 101 10.54 9.50 11.66
C ALA A 101 9.84 9.84 12.98
N ALA A 102 9.06 8.91 13.54
CA ALA A 102 8.42 9.06 14.86
C ALA A 102 9.47 9.15 15.97
N THR A 103 10.42 8.21 15.99
CA THR A 103 11.49 8.14 16.99
C THR A 103 12.37 9.40 16.96
N ALA A 104 12.79 9.83 15.76
CA ALA A 104 13.57 11.05 15.60
C ALA A 104 12.79 12.30 16.06
N ARG A 105 11.46 12.31 15.87
CA ARG A 105 10.61 13.42 16.33
C ARG A 105 10.54 13.50 17.85
N GLU A 106 10.46 12.37 18.53
CA GLU A 106 10.42 12.30 20.00
C GLU A 106 11.76 12.69 20.63
N ASN A 107 12.86 12.30 20.00
CA ASN A 107 14.20 12.69 20.45
C ASN A 107 14.57 14.13 20.07
N GLU A 108 13.62 14.91 19.55
CA GLU A 108 13.81 16.28 19.06
C GLU A 108 14.91 16.44 17.98
N ASP A 109 15.32 15.33 17.34
CA ASP A 109 16.29 15.33 16.26
C ASP A 109 15.61 15.78 14.96
N ARG A 110 15.61 17.09 14.75
CA ARG A 110 15.00 17.73 13.57
C ARG A 110 15.65 17.28 12.26
N SER A 111 16.95 16.98 12.27
CA SER A 111 17.70 16.57 11.07
C SER A 111 17.25 15.18 10.63
N GLN A 112 17.28 14.22 11.55
CA GLN A 112 16.86 12.84 11.30
C GLN A 112 15.35 12.78 11.00
N HIS A 113 14.53 13.54 11.70
CA HIS A 113 13.09 13.60 11.41
C HIS A 113 12.83 14.09 9.98
N SER A 114 13.51 15.15 9.55
CA SER A 114 13.38 15.68 8.19
C SER A 114 13.87 14.71 7.13
N ALA A 115 14.98 14.00 7.40
CA ALA A 115 15.50 12.96 6.51
C ALA A 115 14.54 11.78 6.37
N ALA A 116 14.07 11.22 7.49
CA ALA A 116 13.12 10.11 7.49
C ALA A 116 11.79 10.50 6.80
N ARG A 117 11.30 11.74 6.97
CA ARG A 117 10.11 12.21 6.23
C ARG A 117 10.33 12.37 4.73
N ARG A 118 11.54 12.67 4.28
CA ARG A 118 11.86 12.65 2.83
C ARG A 118 11.86 11.22 2.31
N GLU A 119 12.45 10.29 3.04
CA GLU A 119 12.44 8.86 2.70
C GLU A 119 11.01 8.31 2.63
N VAL A 120 10.14 8.59 3.62
CA VAL A 120 8.72 8.19 3.58
C VAL A 120 8.04 8.69 2.29
N ARG A 121 8.26 9.95 1.89
CA ARG A 121 7.68 10.51 0.67
C ARG A 121 8.24 9.85 -0.60
N GLN A 122 9.55 9.63 -0.65
CA GLN A 122 10.19 8.95 -1.78
C GLN A 122 9.67 7.51 -1.93
N ARG A 123 9.57 6.79 -0.81
CA ARG A 123 9.05 5.42 -0.76
C ARG A 123 7.56 5.37 -1.10
N ALA A 124 6.76 6.35 -0.68
CA ALA A 124 5.36 6.46 -1.10
C ALA A 124 5.24 6.58 -2.64
N GLY A 125 6.10 7.36 -3.29
CA GLY A 125 6.17 7.40 -4.76
C GLY A 125 6.55 6.04 -5.39
N GLN A 126 7.45 5.28 -4.75
CA GLN A 126 7.78 3.91 -5.18
C GLN A 126 6.60 2.94 -4.97
N LEU A 127 5.84 3.12 -3.89
CA LEU A 127 4.64 2.35 -3.59
C LEU A 127 3.54 2.61 -4.63
N GLU A 128 3.35 3.85 -5.06
CA GLU A 128 2.43 4.18 -6.16
C GLU A 128 2.83 3.45 -7.45
N ALA A 129 4.14 3.42 -7.77
CA ALA A 129 4.63 2.67 -8.92
C ALA A 129 4.41 1.15 -8.78
N ALA A 130 4.60 0.59 -7.57
CA ALA A 130 4.30 -0.81 -7.29
C ALA A 130 2.79 -1.11 -7.39
N GLN A 131 1.94 -0.20 -6.90
CA GLN A 131 0.49 -0.28 -7.01
C GLN A 131 0.05 -0.32 -8.47
N ARG A 132 0.62 0.53 -9.34
CA ARG A 132 0.31 0.50 -10.79
C ARG A 132 0.66 -0.85 -11.42
N ARG A 133 1.77 -1.47 -11.03
CA ARG A 133 2.15 -2.81 -11.51
C ARG A 133 1.18 -3.87 -11.00
N LEU A 134 0.74 -3.76 -9.75
CA LEU A 134 -0.29 -4.63 -9.18
C LEU A 134 -1.61 -4.50 -9.95
N LEU A 135 -2.07 -3.28 -10.22
CA LEU A 135 -3.26 -3.00 -11.02
C LEU A 135 -3.15 -3.60 -12.43
N ALA A 136 -1.99 -3.46 -13.08
CA ALA A 136 -1.74 -4.05 -14.40
C ALA A 136 -1.75 -5.58 -14.36
N ALA A 137 -1.25 -6.20 -13.28
CA ALA A 137 -1.30 -7.65 -13.09
C ALA A 137 -2.71 -8.18 -12.82
N CYS A 138 -3.65 -7.31 -12.46
CA CYS A 138 -5.06 -7.61 -12.24
C CYS A 138 -5.93 -7.56 -13.51
N GLN A 139 -5.42 -7.05 -14.63
CA GLN A 139 -6.13 -6.96 -15.91
C GLN A 139 -5.94 -8.25 -16.77
#